data_AF-A0A7C1B2Q9-F1
#
_entry.id   AF-A0A7C1B2Q9-F1
#
_cell.length_a   1.000
_cell.length_b   1.000
_cell.length_c   1.000
_cell.angle_alpha   90.00
_cell.angle_beta   90.00
_cell.angle_gamma   90.00
#
_symmetry.space_group_name_H-M   'P 1'
#
loop_
_entity.id
_entity.type
_entity.pdbx_description
1 polymer ?
#
loop_
_entity_poly.entity_id
_entity_poly.type
_entity_poly.pdbx_seq_one_letter_code
_entity_poly.pdbx_strand_id
1 'polypeptide(L)'
;MNYELYKEIYDNLNTLEDIDALVKKFNIEKEVFLAILSQKIIRNTKKNYYRLEKKKDTLKMRWQNGDSIIKLSEEYNFSPVLMASFILKDTLSHKKFKEYLKNPDSIEDERVREEIKEVTEKDIVYSPKYIILQRENGIRCEEEIKNWLLKRKIKFITEKDARVENFSKTPDFLLMTPFTVGNFEARWIESKAGFGDLIQFRENFRDQLRAYVRIFGSGIIVYWAGHLDMLNNFSSRIAVVSKNFF
;
A
#
# COMPACT_ATOMS: atom_id res chain seq x y z
N MET A 1 -3.69 7.57 16.08
CA MET A 1 -2.45 7.11 16.74
C MET A 1 -1.50 8.27 16.90
N ASN A 2 -0.94 8.49 18.09
CA ASN A 2 0.02 9.57 18.29
C ASN A 2 1.37 9.24 17.60
N TYR A 3 2.18 10.25 17.34
CA TYR A 3 3.42 10.07 16.57
C TYR A 3 4.49 9.27 17.31
N GLU A 4 4.56 9.38 18.64
CA GLU A 4 5.55 8.69 19.46
C GLU A 4 5.33 7.17 19.44
N LEU A 5 4.09 6.74 19.63
CA LEU A 5 3.68 5.33 19.53
C LEU A 5 3.90 4.80 18.11
N TYR A 6 3.51 5.56 17.09
CA TYR A 6 3.77 5.18 15.70
C TYR A 6 5.27 4.98 15.44
N LYS A 7 6.12 5.90 15.93
CA LYS A 7 7.56 5.83 15.77
C LYS A 7 8.13 4.61 16.48
N GLU A 8 7.70 4.33 17.71
CA GLU A 8 8.13 3.14 18.44
C GLU A 8 7.77 1.85 17.69
N ILE A 9 6.54 1.76 17.16
CA ILE A 9 6.11 0.63 16.31
C ILE A 9 6.99 0.56 15.06
N TYR A 10 7.16 1.67 14.35
CA TYR A 10 7.89 1.73 13.09
C TYR A 10 9.36 1.32 13.24
N ASP A 11 10.02 1.71 14.34
CA ASP A 11 11.43 1.40 14.59
C ASP A 11 11.63 -0.09 14.94
N ASN A 12 10.65 -0.72 15.59
CA ASN A 12 10.71 -2.13 16.00
C ASN A 12 10.07 -3.11 14.99
N LEU A 13 9.36 -2.64 13.97
CA LEU A 13 8.66 -3.47 12.99
C LEU A 13 9.48 -3.59 11.69
N ASN A 14 10.18 -4.70 11.49
CA ASN A 14 11.08 -4.93 10.36
C ASN A 14 10.67 -6.13 9.50
N THR A 15 10.11 -7.17 10.10
CA THR A 15 9.66 -8.38 9.41
C THR A 15 8.25 -8.80 9.86
N LEU A 16 7.72 -9.87 9.24
CA LEU A 16 6.43 -10.44 9.63
C LEU A 16 6.48 -11.05 11.03
N GLU A 17 7.62 -11.60 11.42
CA GLU A 17 7.83 -12.25 12.72
C GLU A 17 7.73 -11.26 13.89
N ASP A 18 8.05 -9.98 13.66
CA ASP A 18 7.94 -8.93 14.66
C ASP A 18 6.46 -8.64 15.04
N ILE A 19 5.52 -8.91 14.14
CA ILE A 19 4.12 -8.47 14.27
C ILE A 19 3.46 -9.05 15.52
N ASP A 20 3.55 -10.36 15.74
CA ASP A 20 2.80 -11.00 16.83
C ASP A 20 3.28 -10.54 18.22
N ALA A 21 4.58 -10.23 18.36
CA ALA A 21 5.15 -9.66 19.58
C ALA A 21 4.67 -8.21 19.80
N LEU A 22 4.65 -7.40 18.74
CA LEU A 22 4.22 -6.01 18.82
C LEU A 22 2.71 -5.87 19.02
N VAL A 23 1.89 -6.75 18.42
CA VAL A 23 0.45 -6.84 18.67
C VAL A 23 0.19 -7.06 20.16
N LYS A 24 0.90 -8.01 20.78
CA LYS A 24 0.79 -8.27 22.23
C LYS A 24 1.26 -7.09 23.07
N LYS A 25 2.37 -6.45 22.69
CA LYS A 25 2.96 -5.34 23.44
C LYS A 25 2.05 -4.10 23.45
N PHE A 26 1.51 -3.73 22.29
CA PHE A 26 0.77 -2.47 22.13
C PHE A 26 -0.75 -2.64 22.15
N ASN A 27 -1.25 -3.87 22.12
CA ASN A 27 -2.69 -4.19 22.06
C ASN A 27 -3.41 -3.48 20.89
N ILE A 28 -2.82 -3.58 19.70
CA ILE A 28 -3.32 -2.99 18.45
C ILE A 28 -3.62 -4.13 17.46
N GLU A 29 -4.61 -3.94 16.60
CA GLU A 29 -5.00 -4.89 15.56
C GLU A 29 -3.82 -5.23 14.61
N LYS A 30 -3.71 -6.50 14.21
CA LYS A 30 -2.64 -7.03 13.36
C LYS A 30 -2.54 -6.30 12.02
N GLU A 31 -3.68 -5.90 11.49
CA GLU A 31 -3.85 -5.21 10.21
C GLU A 31 -3.11 -3.86 10.20
N VAL A 32 -3.03 -3.17 11.34
CA VAL A 32 -2.29 -1.91 11.48
C VAL A 32 -0.80 -2.13 11.26
N PHE A 33 -0.24 -3.19 11.87
CA PHE A 33 1.17 -3.54 11.70
C PHE A 33 1.46 -3.98 10.26
N LEU A 34 0.61 -4.81 9.65
CA LEU A 34 0.77 -5.19 8.25
C LEU A 34 0.77 -3.96 7.32
N ALA A 35 -0.14 -3.01 7.56
CA ALA A 35 -0.19 -1.77 6.81
C ALA A 35 1.09 -0.94 6.97
N ILE A 36 1.58 -0.74 8.20
CA ILE A 36 2.81 0.01 8.48
C ILE A 36 4.04 -0.68 7.88
N LEU A 37 4.15 -2.01 8.02
CA LEU A 37 5.27 -2.78 7.49
C LEU A 37 5.29 -2.72 5.96
N SER A 38 4.15 -2.91 5.29
CA SER A 38 4.07 -2.81 3.83
C SER A 38 4.51 -1.43 3.33
N GLN A 39 4.12 -0.34 4.03
CA GLN A 39 4.57 1.01 3.70
C GLN A 39 6.08 1.20 3.91
N LYS A 40 6.63 0.66 5.00
CA LYS A 40 8.06 0.69 5.28
C LYS A 40 8.85 -0.02 4.17
N ILE A 41 8.41 -1.20 3.75
CA ILE A 41 9.01 -1.96 2.63
C ILE A 41 8.94 -1.16 1.33
N ILE A 42 7.78 -0.58 0.99
CA ILE A 42 7.63 0.27 -0.21
C ILE A 42 8.61 1.45 -0.18
N ARG A 43 8.72 2.15 0.96
CA ARG A 43 9.63 3.30 1.11
C ARG A 43 11.09 2.90 0.97
N ASN A 44 11.51 1.82 1.65
CA ASN A 44 12.88 1.32 1.57
C ASN A 44 13.22 0.87 0.15
N THR A 45 12.29 0.17 -0.49
CA THR A 45 12.42 -0.25 -1.89
C THR A 45 12.61 0.96 -2.82
N LYS A 46 11.73 1.97 -2.76
CA LYS A 46 11.85 3.20 -3.57
C LYS A 46 13.19 3.91 -3.32
N LYS A 47 13.59 4.06 -2.05
CA LYS A 47 14.83 4.72 -1.64
C LYS A 47 16.07 4.01 -2.20
N ASN A 48 16.07 2.68 -2.15
CA ASN A 48 17.23 1.87 -2.51
C ASN A 48 17.28 1.50 -4.00
N TYR A 49 16.16 1.62 -4.73
CA TYR A 49 16.02 1.16 -6.13
C TYR A 49 17.18 1.58 -7.04
N TYR A 50 17.43 2.89 -7.19
CA TYR A 50 18.48 3.39 -8.11
C TYR A 50 19.90 2.98 -7.69
N ARG A 51 20.14 2.74 -6.38
CA ARG A 51 21.42 2.26 -5.88
C ARG A 51 21.63 0.80 -6.27
N LEU A 52 20.58 -0.02 -6.18
CA LEU A 52 20.63 -1.44 -6.54
C LEU A 52 20.68 -1.65 -8.05
N GLU A 53 19.96 -0.82 -8.81
CA GLU A 53 19.95 -0.91 -10.27
C GLU A 53 21.36 -0.79 -10.86
N LYS A 54 22.20 0.08 -10.28
CA LYS A 54 23.62 0.22 -10.65
C LYS A 54 24.49 -0.98 -10.27
N LYS A 55 24.04 -1.84 -9.36
CA LYS A 55 24.74 -3.02 -8.85
C LYS A 55 24.19 -4.34 -9.40
N LYS A 56 23.25 -4.29 -10.36
CA LYS A 56 22.55 -5.48 -10.88
C LYS A 56 23.51 -6.61 -11.31
N ASP A 57 24.62 -6.25 -11.97
CA ASP A 57 25.57 -7.23 -12.49
C ASP A 57 26.37 -7.88 -11.35
N THR A 58 26.74 -7.08 -10.34
CA THR A 58 27.37 -7.59 -9.11
C THR A 58 26.43 -8.50 -8.31
N LEU A 59 25.15 -8.13 -8.19
CA LEU A 59 24.14 -8.95 -7.51
C LEU A 59 23.95 -10.29 -8.21
N LYS A 60 23.91 -10.28 -9.55
CA LYS A 60 23.85 -11.49 -10.37
C LYS A 60 25.08 -12.38 -10.18
N MET A 61 26.28 -11.80 -10.21
CA MET A 61 27.53 -12.55 -9.94
C MET A 61 27.53 -13.19 -8.55
N ARG A 62 27.10 -12.45 -7.52
CA ARG A 62 26.98 -12.98 -6.15
C ARG A 62 25.98 -14.13 -6.07
N TRP A 63 24.83 -13.99 -6.72
CA TRP A 63 23.85 -15.05 -6.82
C TRP A 63 24.44 -16.29 -7.51
N GLN A 64 25.10 -16.12 -8.66
CA GLN A 64 25.78 -17.22 -9.36
C GLN A 64 26.84 -17.92 -8.49
N ASN A 65 27.50 -17.18 -7.59
CA ASN A 65 28.49 -17.71 -6.64
C ASN A 65 27.88 -18.30 -5.36
N GLY A 66 26.54 -18.39 -5.25
CA GLY A 66 25.85 -19.15 -4.20
C GLY A 66 25.08 -18.32 -3.16
N ASP A 67 25.09 -16.98 -3.23
CA ASP A 67 24.20 -16.19 -2.38
C ASP A 67 22.74 -16.38 -2.81
N SER A 68 21.81 -16.60 -1.87
CA SER A 68 20.38 -16.67 -2.17
C SER A 68 19.77 -15.29 -2.43
N ILE A 69 18.70 -15.22 -3.22
CA ILE A 69 17.97 -13.96 -3.45
C ILE A 69 17.48 -13.35 -2.11
N ILE A 70 17.01 -14.15 -1.16
CA ILE A 70 16.58 -13.66 0.16
C ILE A 70 17.71 -12.98 0.91
N LYS A 71 18.88 -13.62 1.00
CA LYS A 71 20.05 -13.04 1.67
C LYS A 71 20.41 -11.68 1.06
N LEU A 72 20.40 -11.59 -0.27
CA LEU A 72 20.66 -10.32 -0.97
C LEU A 72 19.56 -9.30 -0.69
N SER A 73 18.29 -9.72 -0.64
CA SER A 73 17.15 -8.86 -0.32
C SER A 73 17.28 -8.22 1.07
N GLU A 74 17.65 -9.00 2.07
CA GLU A 74 17.84 -8.59 3.45
C GLU A 74 19.04 -7.65 3.59
N GLU A 75 20.20 -8.00 3.01
CA GLU A 75 21.42 -7.18 3.04
C GLU A 75 21.18 -5.77 2.47
N TYR A 76 20.36 -5.68 1.43
CA TYR A 76 20.07 -4.43 0.75
C TYR A 76 18.78 -3.73 1.22
N ASN A 77 18.07 -4.31 2.19
CA ASN A 77 16.76 -3.83 2.66
C ASN A 77 15.84 -3.48 1.48
N PHE A 78 15.60 -4.49 0.66
CA PHE A 78 14.87 -4.40 -0.60
C PHE A 78 13.79 -5.48 -0.65
N SER A 79 12.82 -5.34 -1.55
CA SER A 79 11.78 -6.35 -1.76
C SER A 79 12.38 -7.64 -2.34
N PRO A 80 12.03 -8.82 -1.79
CA PRO A 80 12.48 -10.12 -2.33
C PRO A 80 12.09 -10.33 -3.79
N VAL A 81 10.85 -10.01 -4.16
CA VAL A 81 10.36 -10.18 -5.54
C VAL A 81 11.08 -9.23 -6.49
N LEU A 82 11.35 -7.98 -6.08
CA LEU A 82 12.08 -7.05 -6.91
C LEU A 82 13.58 -7.37 -6.99
N MET A 83 14.16 -7.94 -5.93
CA MET A 83 15.53 -8.47 -5.96
C MET A 83 15.64 -9.61 -6.98
N ALA A 84 14.70 -10.58 -6.93
CA ALA A 84 14.61 -11.65 -7.92
C ALA A 84 14.48 -11.08 -9.34
N SER A 85 13.63 -10.05 -9.51
CA SER A 85 13.44 -9.39 -10.80
C SER A 85 14.72 -8.74 -11.33
N PHE A 86 15.60 -8.21 -10.47
CA PHE A 86 16.88 -7.64 -10.92
C PHE A 86 17.87 -8.72 -11.33
N ILE A 87 17.99 -9.78 -10.52
CA ILE A 87 18.95 -10.87 -10.75
C ILE A 87 18.60 -11.65 -12.01
N LEU A 88 17.32 -11.89 -12.26
CA LEU A 88 16.85 -12.72 -13.36
C LEU A 88 16.51 -11.94 -14.65
N LYS A 89 16.66 -10.61 -14.65
CA LYS A 89 16.22 -9.72 -15.74
C LYS A 89 16.81 -10.06 -17.11
N ASP A 90 18.07 -10.50 -17.14
CA ASP A 90 18.75 -10.82 -18.40
C ASP A 90 18.41 -12.22 -18.91
N THR A 91 17.94 -13.10 -18.01
CA THR A 91 17.61 -14.50 -18.33
C THR A 91 16.13 -14.66 -18.67
N LEU A 92 15.27 -13.80 -18.12
CA LEU A 92 13.83 -13.89 -18.23
C LEU A 92 13.22 -12.57 -18.71
N SER A 93 12.32 -12.65 -19.69
CA SER A 93 11.46 -11.51 -20.00
C SER A 93 10.57 -11.20 -18.80
N HIS A 94 10.19 -9.92 -18.66
CA HIS A 94 9.30 -9.49 -17.58
C HIS A 94 7.96 -10.23 -17.58
N LYS A 95 7.45 -10.64 -18.75
CA LYS A 95 6.24 -11.47 -18.87
C LYS A 95 6.46 -12.86 -18.26
N LYS A 96 7.58 -13.50 -18.59
CA LYS A 96 7.93 -14.84 -18.09
C LYS A 96 8.23 -14.83 -16.59
N PHE A 97 8.90 -13.79 -16.09
CA PHE A 97 9.11 -13.61 -14.65
C PHE A 97 7.78 -13.51 -13.89
N LYS A 98 6.80 -12.76 -14.40
CA LYS A 98 5.45 -12.70 -13.81
C LYS A 98 4.71 -14.03 -13.83
N GLU A 99 4.93 -14.85 -14.86
CA GLU A 99 4.37 -16.20 -14.94
C GLU A 99 5.00 -17.11 -13.88
N TYR A 100 6.32 -17.05 -13.72
CA TYR A 100 7.07 -17.79 -12.71
C TYR A 100 6.61 -17.45 -11.28
N LEU A 101 6.35 -16.17 -10.98
CA LEU A 101 5.80 -15.78 -9.67
C LEU A 101 4.42 -16.38 -9.40
N LYS A 102 3.62 -16.64 -10.44
CA LYS A 102 2.27 -17.22 -10.30
C LYS A 102 2.30 -18.74 -10.23
N ASN A 103 3.16 -19.35 -11.04
CA ASN A 103 3.29 -20.80 -11.16
C ASN A 103 4.76 -21.22 -10.99
N PRO A 104 5.34 -21.15 -9.78
CA PRO A 104 6.74 -21.50 -9.58
C PRO A 104 7.09 -22.94 -9.99
N ASP A 105 6.13 -23.87 -9.86
CA ASP A 105 6.35 -25.29 -10.20
C ASP A 105 6.57 -25.55 -11.70
N SER A 106 6.28 -24.58 -12.58
CA SER A 106 6.59 -24.69 -14.00
C SER A 106 8.05 -24.39 -14.34
N ILE A 107 8.88 -24.03 -13.36
CA ILE A 107 10.28 -23.65 -13.55
C ILE A 107 11.15 -24.91 -13.57
N GLU A 108 11.88 -25.14 -14.66
CA GLU A 108 12.77 -26.30 -14.82
C GLU A 108 13.98 -26.24 -13.89
N ASP A 109 14.66 -25.08 -13.83
CA ASP A 109 15.82 -24.84 -12.96
C ASP A 109 15.39 -24.93 -11.49
N GLU A 110 15.93 -25.92 -10.78
CA GLU A 110 15.56 -26.22 -9.39
C GLU A 110 15.88 -25.07 -8.44
N ARG A 111 17.04 -24.43 -8.61
CA ARG A 111 17.42 -23.31 -7.75
C ARG A 111 16.49 -22.12 -7.96
N VAL A 112 16.22 -21.76 -9.21
CA VAL A 112 15.30 -20.67 -9.53
C VAL A 112 13.89 -21.01 -9.04
N ARG A 113 13.44 -22.25 -9.18
CA ARG A 113 12.13 -22.70 -8.69
C ARG A 113 11.98 -22.49 -7.19
N GLU A 114 12.91 -23.01 -6.40
CA GLU A 114 12.85 -22.93 -4.94
C GLU A 114 13.04 -21.49 -4.44
N GLU A 115 13.96 -20.72 -5.03
CA GLU A 115 14.12 -19.31 -4.66
C GLU A 115 12.91 -18.46 -5.06
N ILE A 116 12.24 -18.74 -6.20
CA ILE A 116 11.01 -18.03 -6.59
C ILE A 116 9.84 -18.35 -5.62
N LYS A 117 9.73 -19.60 -5.14
CA LYS A 117 8.76 -19.95 -4.08
C LYS A 117 9.05 -19.16 -2.81
N GLU A 118 10.31 -19.13 -2.37
CA GLU A 118 10.71 -18.45 -1.14
C GLU A 118 10.45 -16.94 -1.19
N VAL A 119 10.85 -16.25 -2.28
CA VAL A 119 10.63 -14.81 -2.42
C VAL A 119 9.14 -14.45 -2.52
N THR A 120 8.34 -15.33 -3.11
CA THR A 120 6.90 -15.11 -3.26
C THR A 120 6.18 -15.22 -1.92
N GLU A 121 6.62 -16.13 -1.04
CA GLU A 121 6.03 -16.27 0.30
C GLU A 121 6.50 -15.14 1.25
N LYS A 122 7.77 -14.72 1.16
CA LYS A 122 8.32 -13.68 2.05
C LYS A 122 7.94 -12.25 1.67
N ASP A 123 7.63 -11.97 0.40
CA ASP A 123 7.31 -10.61 -0.04
C ASP A 123 5.85 -10.24 0.20
N ILE A 124 5.63 -9.36 1.18
CA ILE A 124 4.30 -8.87 1.56
C ILE A 124 3.91 -7.58 0.84
N VAL A 125 4.46 -7.30 -0.34
CA VAL A 125 4.09 -6.09 -1.10
C VAL A 125 3.91 -6.43 -2.59
N TYR A 126 4.89 -7.12 -3.17
CA TYR A 126 4.99 -7.33 -4.61
C TYR A 126 4.72 -8.77 -5.06
N SER A 127 4.47 -9.70 -4.13
CA SER A 127 4.06 -11.07 -4.47
C SER A 127 2.65 -11.09 -5.09
N PRO A 128 2.34 -12.02 -6.01
CA PRO A 128 1.00 -12.12 -6.61
C PRO A 128 -0.10 -12.29 -5.57
N LYS A 129 0.11 -13.13 -4.56
CA LYS A 129 -0.81 -13.37 -3.44
C LYS A 129 -1.14 -12.06 -2.71
N TYR A 130 -0.11 -11.29 -2.35
CA TYR A 130 -0.33 -10.04 -1.62
C TYR A 130 -0.95 -8.94 -2.48
N ILE A 131 -0.57 -8.85 -3.76
CA ILE A 131 -1.19 -7.92 -4.71
C ILE A 131 -2.70 -8.17 -4.83
N ILE A 132 -3.10 -9.45 -4.91
CA ILE A 132 -4.52 -9.83 -4.95
C ILE A 132 -5.20 -9.44 -3.63
N LEU A 133 -4.63 -9.81 -2.49
CA LEU A 133 -5.18 -9.50 -1.17
C LEU A 133 -5.39 -7.98 -0.96
N GLN A 134 -4.41 -7.15 -1.35
CA GLN A 134 -4.53 -5.70 -1.23
C GLN A 134 -5.62 -5.13 -2.14
N ARG A 135 -5.76 -5.68 -3.35
CA ARG A 135 -6.81 -5.28 -4.28
C ARG A 135 -8.18 -5.63 -3.73
N GLU A 136 -8.36 -6.85 -3.23
CA GLU A 136 -9.61 -7.30 -2.62
C GLU A 136 -9.96 -6.49 -1.38
N ASN A 137 -8.97 -6.17 -0.54
CA ASN A 137 -9.16 -5.32 0.63
C ASN A 137 -9.60 -3.90 0.23
N GLY A 138 -8.99 -3.31 -0.81
CA GLY A 138 -9.40 -2.01 -1.35
C GLY A 138 -10.85 -2.01 -1.85
N ILE A 139 -11.25 -3.04 -2.61
CA ILE A 139 -12.63 -3.21 -3.09
C ILE A 139 -13.59 -3.31 -1.91
N ARG A 140 -13.28 -4.14 -0.90
CA ARG A 140 -14.12 -4.29 0.29
C ARG A 140 -14.29 -2.97 1.04
N CYS A 141 -13.20 -2.22 1.22
CA CYS A 141 -13.20 -0.91 1.85
C CYS A 141 -14.14 0.07 1.12
N GLU A 142 -14.06 0.13 -0.21
CA GLU A 142 -14.96 0.96 -1.03
C GLU A 142 -16.42 0.47 -0.97
N GLU A 143 -16.66 -0.84 -0.96
CA GLU A 143 -18.00 -1.42 -0.82
C GLU A 143 -18.66 -1.05 0.52
N GLU A 144 -17.91 -1.00 1.62
CA GLU A 144 -18.43 -0.55 2.92
C GLU A 144 -18.91 0.91 2.87
N ILE A 145 -18.13 1.82 2.27
CA ILE A 145 -18.52 3.23 2.06
C ILE A 145 -19.76 3.31 1.18
N LYS A 146 -19.76 2.58 0.06
CA LYS A 146 -20.88 2.53 -0.88
C LYS A 146 -22.17 2.12 -0.18
N ASN A 147 -22.12 1.05 0.61
CA ASN A 147 -23.27 0.57 1.37
C ASN A 147 -23.74 1.59 2.42
N TRP A 148 -22.82 2.26 3.10
CA TRP A 148 -23.14 3.33 4.06
C TRP A 148 -23.86 4.52 3.40
N LEU A 149 -23.39 4.95 2.22
CA LEU A 149 -23.99 6.04 1.44
C LEU A 149 -25.41 5.67 0.95
N LEU A 150 -25.57 4.46 0.40
CA LEU A 150 -26.86 3.95 -0.09
C LEU A 150 -27.91 3.85 1.02
N LYS A 151 -27.53 3.32 2.20
CA LYS A 151 -28.42 3.24 3.37
C LYS A 151 -28.95 4.61 3.80
N ARG A 152 -28.16 5.67 3.58
CA ARG A 152 -28.51 7.06 3.90
C ARG A 152 -29.13 7.83 2.74
N LYS A 153 -29.35 7.17 1.60
CA LYS A 153 -29.89 7.77 0.37
C LYS A 153 -29.06 8.97 -0.13
N ILE A 154 -27.76 8.98 0.16
CA ILE A 154 -26.84 9.99 -0.34
C ILE A 154 -26.51 9.63 -1.79
N LYS A 155 -26.74 10.56 -2.71
CA LYS A 155 -26.43 10.38 -4.13
C LYS A 155 -24.94 10.61 -4.38
N PHE A 156 -24.30 9.73 -5.13
CA PHE A 156 -22.88 9.81 -5.47
C PHE A 156 -22.60 9.26 -6.86
N ILE A 157 -21.42 9.61 -7.40
CA ILE A 157 -20.81 9.06 -8.61
C ILE A 157 -19.53 8.34 -8.17
N THR A 158 -19.33 7.12 -8.63
CA THR A 158 -18.07 6.38 -8.37
C THR A 158 -16.97 6.80 -9.33
N GLU A 159 -15.70 6.55 -9.00
CA GLU A 159 -14.59 6.80 -9.93
C GLU A 159 -14.81 6.12 -11.29
N LYS A 160 -15.32 4.88 -11.28
CA LYS A 160 -15.60 4.10 -12.49
C LYS A 160 -16.62 4.79 -13.39
N ASP A 161 -17.66 5.38 -12.80
CA ASP A 161 -18.71 6.08 -13.53
C ASP A 161 -18.24 7.46 -14.00
N ALA A 162 -17.46 8.17 -13.19
CA ALA A 162 -16.94 9.51 -13.53
C ALA A 162 -15.90 9.49 -14.66
N ARG A 163 -15.13 8.41 -14.80
CA ARG A 163 -14.18 8.24 -15.92
C ARG A 163 -14.88 8.14 -17.28
N VAL A 164 -16.14 7.69 -17.33
CA VAL A 164 -16.96 7.69 -18.56
C VAL A 164 -17.25 9.13 -19.01
N GLU A 165 -17.27 10.08 -18.09
CA GLU A 165 -17.55 11.51 -18.30
C GLU A 165 -16.28 12.37 -18.51
N ASN A 166 -15.12 11.76 -18.83
CA ASN A 166 -13.84 12.42 -19.13
C ASN A 166 -13.19 13.26 -18.00
N PHE A 167 -13.52 13.02 -16.74
CA PHE A 167 -12.75 13.62 -15.63
C PHE A 167 -11.37 12.95 -15.49
N SER A 168 -10.30 13.75 -15.53
CA SER A 168 -8.91 13.24 -15.46
C SER A 168 -8.44 12.84 -14.06
N LYS A 169 -9.10 13.37 -13.01
CA LYS A 169 -8.84 13.06 -11.59
C LYS A 169 -10.15 13.07 -10.83
N THR A 170 -10.52 11.94 -10.24
CA THR A 170 -11.78 11.77 -9.53
C THR A 170 -11.55 11.03 -8.21
N PRO A 171 -12.17 11.47 -7.11
CA PRO A 171 -12.17 10.71 -5.86
C PRO A 171 -12.95 9.40 -6.04
N ASP A 172 -12.78 8.45 -5.12
CA ASP A 172 -13.49 7.15 -5.16
C ASP A 172 -15.01 7.35 -5.16
N PHE A 173 -15.49 8.34 -4.39
CA PHE A 173 -16.88 8.76 -4.37
C PHE A 173 -16.98 10.29 -4.48
N LEU A 174 -17.57 10.79 -5.56
CA LEU A 174 -18.00 12.18 -5.69
C LEU A 174 -19.46 12.30 -5.26
N LEU A 175 -19.76 13.17 -4.30
CA LEU A 175 -21.11 13.28 -3.73
C LEU A 175 -21.94 14.29 -4.54
N MET A 176 -23.08 13.85 -5.05
CA MET A 176 -24.05 14.71 -5.74
C MET A 176 -24.88 15.54 -4.77
N THR A 177 -24.96 15.06 -3.53
CA THR A 177 -25.54 15.80 -2.41
C THR A 177 -24.53 15.77 -1.27
N PRO A 178 -23.93 16.92 -0.92
CA PRO A 178 -23.02 17.00 0.22
C PRO A 178 -23.73 16.56 1.50
N PHE A 179 -22.97 16.02 2.46
CA PHE A 179 -23.48 15.77 3.80
C PHE A 179 -22.54 16.36 4.85
N THR A 180 -23.10 16.65 6.02
CA THR A 180 -22.36 17.30 7.11
C THR A 180 -21.94 16.30 8.17
N VAL A 181 -20.67 16.38 8.59
CA VAL A 181 -20.11 15.70 9.77
C VAL A 181 -19.77 16.75 10.81
N GLY A 182 -20.63 16.92 11.81
CA GLY A 182 -20.51 18.04 12.75
C GLY A 182 -20.66 19.38 12.04
N ASN A 183 -19.57 20.15 11.92
CA ASN A 183 -19.52 21.42 11.18
C ASN A 183 -18.83 21.31 9.81
N PHE A 184 -18.44 20.11 9.39
CA PHE A 184 -17.71 19.87 8.15
C PHE A 184 -18.64 19.37 7.03
N GLU A 185 -18.77 20.13 5.94
CA GLU A 185 -19.50 19.69 4.74
C GLU A 185 -18.57 18.86 3.84
N ALA A 186 -18.92 17.60 3.60
CA ALA A 186 -18.18 16.69 2.73
C ALA A 186 -18.82 16.63 1.34
N ARG A 187 -18.00 16.77 0.29
CA ARG A 187 -18.42 16.72 -1.13
C ARG A 187 -17.80 15.54 -1.90
N TRP A 188 -16.79 14.90 -1.33
CA TRP A 188 -16.18 13.69 -1.87
C TRP A 188 -15.62 12.83 -0.75
N ILE A 189 -15.41 11.55 -1.04
CA ILE A 189 -14.77 10.57 -0.15
C ILE A 189 -13.66 9.85 -0.92
N GLU A 190 -12.49 9.73 -0.29
CA GLU A 190 -11.36 8.92 -0.73
C GLU A 190 -11.11 7.80 0.28
N SER A 191 -11.03 6.56 -0.21
CA SER A 191 -10.81 5.33 0.54
C SER A 191 -9.34 4.89 0.46
N LYS A 192 -8.69 4.74 1.60
CA LYS A 192 -7.31 4.20 1.68
C LYS A 192 -7.28 3.02 2.65
N ALA A 193 -7.14 1.82 2.11
CA ALA A 193 -7.08 0.58 2.90
C ALA A 193 -5.89 0.53 3.90
N GLY A 194 -4.83 1.31 3.66
CA GLY A 194 -3.62 1.34 4.49
C GLY A 194 -3.67 2.31 5.68
N PHE A 195 -2.51 2.54 6.28
CA PHE A 195 -2.33 3.43 7.44
C PHE A 195 -2.04 4.88 7.01
N GLY A 196 -2.70 5.86 7.59
CA GLY A 196 -2.45 7.27 7.26
C GLY A 196 -1.25 7.84 8.00
N ASP A 197 -0.08 7.87 7.35
CA ASP A 197 1.10 8.56 7.87
C ASP A 197 1.40 9.89 7.14
N LEU A 198 2.29 10.71 7.71
CA LEU A 198 2.56 12.05 7.17
C LEU A 198 3.22 12.02 5.79
N ILE A 199 4.08 11.03 5.52
CA ILE A 199 4.80 10.93 4.25
C ILE A 199 3.81 10.61 3.13
N GLN A 200 3.04 9.53 3.28
CA GLN A 200 2.09 9.09 2.28
C GLN A 200 0.95 10.10 2.12
N PHE A 201 0.48 10.71 3.20
CA PHE A 201 -0.53 11.76 3.12
C PHE A 201 -0.04 12.95 2.29
N ARG A 202 1.20 13.42 2.49
CA ARG A 202 1.77 14.54 1.72
C ARG A 202 1.91 14.19 0.23
N GLU A 203 2.34 12.97 -0.08
CA GLU A 203 2.40 12.47 -1.45
C GLU A 203 1.00 12.46 -2.08
N ASN A 204 0.01 11.84 -1.42
CA ASN A 204 -1.37 11.81 -1.90
C ASN A 204 -1.95 13.22 -2.03
N PHE A 205 -1.66 14.12 -1.10
CA PHE A 205 -2.13 15.50 -1.18
C PHE A 205 -1.60 16.22 -2.41
N ARG A 206 -0.30 16.09 -2.69
CA ARG A 206 0.34 16.67 -3.88
C ARG A 206 -0.21 16.06 -5.17
N ASP A 207 -0.35 14.74 -5.19
CA ASP A 207 -0.60 14.00 -6.43
C ASP A 207 -2.08 13.97 -6.81
N GLN A 208 -3.00 13.92 -5.83
CA GLN A 208 -4.44 13.80 -6.05
C GLN A 208 -5.30 14.79 -5.23
N LEU A 209 -5.18 14.81 -3.89
CA LEU A 209 -6.20 15.44 -3.04
C LEU A 209 -6.29 16.96 -3.23
N ARG A 210 -5.16 17.64 -3.53
CA ARG A 210 -5.17 19.08 -3.85
C ARG A 210 -6.05 19.39 -5.06
N ALA A 211 -6.07 18.51 -6.06
CA ALA A 211 -6.91 18.69 -7.23
C ALA A 211 -8.40 18.51 -6.86
N TYR A 212 -8.72 17.50 -6.04
CA TYR A 212 -10.09 17.28 -5.56
C TYR A 212 -10.60 18.47 -4.76
N VAL A 213 -9.78 18.99 -3.84
CA VAL A 213 -10.12 20.17 -3.04
C VAL A 213 -10.42 21.39 -3.94
N ARG A 214 -9.64 21.58 -5.00
CA ARG A 214 -9.80 22.70 -5.92
C ARG A 214 -11.03 22.56 -6.81
N ILE A 215 -11.33 21.35 -7.30
CA ILE A 215 -12.40 21.10 -8.28
C ILE A 215 -13.75 20.87 -7.59
N PHE A 216 -13.76 20.07 -6.53
CA PHE A 216 -14.98 19.57 -5.89
C PHE A 216 -15.24 20.21 -4.51
N GLY A 217 -14.26 20.89 -3.93
CA GLY A 217 -14.36 21.49 -2.59
C GLY A 217 -13.94 20.53 -1.48
N SER A 218 -14.51 20.68 -0.27
CA SER A 218 -14.09 19.90 0.90
C SER A 218 -14.45 18.41 0.78
N GLY A 219 -13.67 17.54 1.40
CA GLY A 219 -13.97 16.10 1.38
C GLY A 219 -13.33 15.30 2.51
N ILE A 220 -13.65 14.01 2.52
CA ILE A 220 -13.23 13.06 3.55
C ILE A 220 -12.19 12.12 2.95
N ILE A 221 -11.16 11.79 3.71
CA ILE A 221 -10.30 10.65 3.45
C ILE A 221 -10.40 9.66 4.61
N VAL A 222 -10.62 8.39 4.29
CA VAL A 222 -10.69 7.31 5.28
C VAL A 222 -9.47 6.42 5.20
N TYR A 223 -8.82 6.22 6.35
CA TYR A 223 -7.75 5.25 6.51
C TYR A 223 -8.24 4.04 7.31
N TRP A 224 -8.33 2.89 6.66
CA TRP A 224 -8.94 1.69 7.24
C TRP A 224 -8.06 1.01 8.28
N ALA A 225 -6.73 1.09 8.12
CA ALA A 225 -5.78 0.62 9.12
C ALA A 225 -5.47 1.69 10.20
N GLY A 226 -6.21 2.81 10.22
CA GLY A 226 -5.99 3.93 11.14
C GLY A 226 -5.00 4.97 10.60
N HIS A 227 -4.78 6.05 11.35
CA HIS A 227 -3.92 7.16 10.92
C HIS A 227 -3.26 7.87 12.10
N LEU A 228 -2.26 8.71 11.79
CA LEU A 228 -1.67 9.63 12.74
C LEU A 228 -2.67 10.71 13.16
N ASP A 229 -2.73 11.03 14.45
CA ASP A 229 -3.67 12.03 14.98
C ASP A 229 -3.39 13.42 14.43
N MET A 230 -2.13 13.73 14.15
CA MET A 230 -1.72 15.01 13.57
C MET A 230 -2.32 15.27 12.18
N LEU A 231 -2.79 14.23 11.47
CA LEU A 231 -3.43 14.40 10.16
C LEU A 231 -4.82 15.03 10.27
N ASN A 232 -5.49 14.91 11.43
CA ASN A 232 -6.81 15.51 11.66
C ASN A 232 -6.81 17.04 11.49
N ASN A 233 -5.66 17.67 11.74
CA ASN A 233 -5.47 19.11 11.64
C ASN A 233 -4.64 19.52 10.42
N PHE A 234 -4.40 18.62 9.46
CA PHE A 234 -3.56 18.91 8.31
C PHE A 234 -4.20 19.96 7.37
N SER A 235 -5.52 19.91 7.20
CA SER A 235 -6.25 20.85 6.35
C SER A 235 -7.67 21.07 6.87
N SER A 236 -8.14 22.32 6.87
CA SER A 236 -9.55 22.63 7.15
C SER A 236 -10.52 22.19 6.05
N ARG A 237 -10.01 21.76 4.89
CA ARG A 237 -10.81 21.28 3.74
C ARG A 237 -10.82 19.76 3.59
N ILE A 238 -10.05 19.04 4.38
CA ILE A 238 -10.00 17.58 4.35
C ILE A 238 -10.20 17.05 5.75
N ALA A 239 -11.30 16.32 5.97
CA ALA A 239 -11.49 15.56 7.18
C ALA A 239 -10.83 14.19 7.02
N VAL A 240 -9.98 13.82 7.99
CA VAL A 240 -9.34 12.50 8.05
C VAL A 240 -10.11 11.65 9.06
N VAL A 241 -10.59 10.48 8.63
CA VAL A 241 -11.39 9.58 9.47
C VAL A 241 -10.85 8.15 9.43
N SER A 242 -11.29 7.34 10.39
CA SER A 242 -11.00 5.90 10.47
C SER A 242 -12.25 5.08 10.10
N LYS A 243 -12.08 3.75 10.00
CA LYS A 243 -13.15 2.79 9.65
C LYS A 243 -14.44 2.96 10.46
N ASN A 244 -14.35 3.35 11.74
CA ASN A 244 -15.49 3.52 12.66
C ASN A 244 -16.48 4.62 12.25
N PHE A 245 -16.16 5.44 11.25
CA PHE A 245 -17.07 6.43 10.71
C PHE A 245 -18.17 5.82 9.81
N PHE A 246 -17.84 4.73 9.10
CA PHE A 246 -18.71 4.06 8.11
C PHE A 246 -19.35 2.78 8.64
#